data_AF-A0A9D6ILX4-F1
#
_entry.id   AF-A0A9D6ILX4-F1
#
_cell.length_a   1.000
_cell.length_b   1.000
_cell.length_c   1.000
_cell.angle_alpha   90.00
_cell.angle_beta   90.00
_cell.angle_gamma   90.00
#
_symmetry.space_group_name_H-M   'P 1'
#
loop_
_entity.id
_entity.type
_entity.pdbx_description
1 polymer ?
#
loop_
_entity_poly.entity_id
_entity_poly.type
_entity_poly.pdbx_seq_one_letter_code
_entity_poly.pdbx_strand_id
1 'polypeptide(L)'
;MQLTAKSVQEEIAGLMDSYTGAISRVITAYSERRNRDRDINWLALQATKEYGAMVYHARVMFRKAKDMESLESIRKSSEDSFEEAEHYWGLMKILDWYLDGKPCEVREMWGYGDFTEALGPGPGMNKSLWPESHGYFELAQQQMQQTRSNWVRQVIAANIEGAAVAFHYLMSRLPATDEYMRRIVEHERSIAKDELHHGPEMIEELAKIVQSREEVEEAKQKLTDLRVRELRQRNEQFLHPLTPAEINQLEEDFLQRRVEPISLFSMGVEV
;
A
#
# COMPACT_ATOMS: atom_id res chain seq x y z
N MET A 1 -11.05 24.04 17.62
CA MET A 1 -12.18 23.25 17.10
C MET A 1 -12.45 22.13 18.07
N GLN A 2 -13.72 21.79 18.32
CA GLN A 2 -14.08 20.61 19.12
C GLN A 2 -13.72 19.35 18.34
N LEU A 3 -13.05 18.40 18.98
CA LEU A 3 -12.69 17.11 18.37
C LEU A 3 -13.98 16.30 18.19
N THR A 4 -14.33 15.99 16.96
CA THR A 4 -15.47 15.12 16.61
C THR A 4 -14.97 14.00 15.71
N ALA A 5 -15.60 12.82 15.78
CA ALA A 5 -15.26 11.70 14.88
C ALA A 5 -15.27 12.14 13.41
N LYS A 6 -16.29 12.89 13.00
CA LYS A 6 -16.39 13.46 11.65
C LYS A 6 -15.18 14.34 11.28
N SER A 7 -14.78 15.27 12.14
CA SER A 7 -13.60 16.11 11.86
C SER A 7 -12.30 15.31 11.78
N VAL A 8 -12.16 14.24 12.57
CA VAL A 8 -10.97 13.38 12.51
C VAL A 8 -10.94 12.56 11.23
N GLN A 9 -12.08 11.97 10.86
CA GLN A 9 -12.25 11.25 9.60
C GLN A 9 -11.92 12.17 8.41
N GLU A 10 -12.47 13.38 8.35
CA GLU A 10 -12.20 14.36 7.29
C GLU A 10 -10.72 14.74 7.21
N GLU A 11 -10.04 14.92 8.34
CA GLU A 11 -8.61 15.27 8.37
C GLU A 11 -7.70 14.14 7.91
N ILE A 12 -7.98 12.89 8.34
CA ILE A 12 -7.20 11.73 7.91
C ILE A 12 -7.49 11.38 6.45
N ALA A 13 -8.77 11.36 6.05
CA ALA A 13 -9.15 11.12 4.65
C ALA A 13 -8.57 12.18 3.71
N GLY A 14 -8.60 13.47 4.09
CA GLY A 14 -8.01 14.54 3.29
C GLY A 14 -6.50 14.40 3.10
N LEU A 15 -5.77 13.88 4.10
CA LEU A 15 -4.35 13.55 3.94
C LEU A 15 -4.14 12.42 2.92
N MET A 16 -4.98 11.39 2.97
CA MET A 16 -4.92 10.25 2.06
C MET A 16 -5.33 10.62 0.63
N ASP A 17 -6.29 11.53 0.46
CA ASP A 17 -6.66 12.07 -0.86
C ASP A 17 -5.54 12.93 -1.46
N SER A 18 -4.87 13.75 -0.65
CA SER A 18 -3.67 14.49 -1.05
C SER A 18 -2.55 13.54 -1.50
N TYR A 19 -2.35 12.44 -0.76
CA TYR A 19 -1.41 11.40 -1.14
C TYR A 19 -1.81 10.70 -2.44
N THR A 20 -3.10 10.42 -2.64
CA THR A 20 -3.63 9.83 -3.88
C THR A 20 -3.32 10.73 -5.08
N GLY A 21 -3.46 12.05 -4.91
CA GLY A 21 -2.98 13.03 -5.88
C GLY A 21 -1.48 12.90 -6.16
N ALA A 22 -0.66 12.72 -5.12
CA ALA A 22 0.79 12.70 -5.24
C ALA A 22 1.29 11.43 -5.96
N ILE A 23 0.81 10.27 -5.53
CA ILE A 23 1.17 8.98 -6.16
C ILE A 23 0.68 8.89 -7.61
N SER A 24 -0.40 9.60 -7.99
CA SER A 24 -0.82 9.69 -9.39
C SER A 24 0.27 10.21 -10.32
N ARG A 25 1.15 11.10 -9.84
CA ARG A 25 2.30 11.61 -10.62
C ARG A 25 3.37 10.54 -10.85
N VAL A 26 3.60 9.66 -9.87
CA VAL A 26 4.51 8.50 -10.02
C VAL A 26 3.94 7.51 -11.04
N ILE A 27 2.66 7.18 -10.90
CA ILE A 27 1.96 6.23 -11.79
C ILE A 27 1.86 6.78 -13.22
N THR A 28 1.59 8.08 -13.37
CA THR A 28 1.58 8.74 -14.68
C THR A 28 2.96 8.67 -15.33
N ALA A 29 4.03 8.97 -14.58
CA ALA A 29 5.39 8.87 -15.11
C ALA A 29 5.76 7.43 -15.50
N TYR A 30 5.31 6.41 -14.76
CA TYR A 30 5.44 5.02 -15.18
C TYR A 30 4.72 4.78 -16.51
N SER A 31 3.46 5.19 -16.64
CA SER A 31 2.67 4.99 -17.86
C SER A 31 3.28 5.68 -19.09
N GLU A 32 3.72 6.93 -18.94
CA GLU A 32 4.35 7.71 -20.03
C GLU A 32 5.71 7.16 -20.46
N ARG A 33 6.47 6.62 -19.51
CA ARG A 33 7.82 6.10 -19.72
C ARG A 33 7.84 4.57 -19.66
N ARG A 34 6.70 3.92 -19.98
CA ARG A 34 6.53 2.48 -19.84
C ARG A 34 7.46 1.73 -20.79
N ASN A 35 8.05 0.65 -20.27
CA ASN A 35 8.78 -0.33 -21.05
C ASN A 35 8.64 -1.70 -20.39
N ARG A 36 9.04 -2.73 -21.13
CA ARG A 36 8.91 -4.12 -20.69
C ARG A 36 9.62 -4.42 -19.36
N ASP A 37 10.79 -3.84 -19.13
CA ASP A 37 11.55 -4.08 -17.90
C ASP A 37 10.82 -3.51 -16.69
N ARG A 38 10.24 -2.31 -16.83
CA ARG A 38 9.39 -1.69 -15.81
C ARG A 38 8.17 -2.54 -15.52
N ASP A 39 7.48 -2.97 -16.58
CA ASP A 39 6.29 -3.81 -16.50
C ASP A 39 6.53 -5.11 -15.73
N ILE A 40 7.63 -5.80 -16.05
CA ILE A 40 8.05 -7.03 -15.37
C ILE A 40 8.44 -6.72 -13.92
N ASN A 41 9.23 -5.67 -13.69
CA ASN A 41 9.73 -5.33 -12.37
C ASN A 41 8.60 -5.01 -11.40
N TRP A 42 7.74 -4.04 -11.73
CA TRP A 42 6.71 -3.63 -10.79
C TRP A 42 5.71 -4.75 -10.52
N LEU A 43 5.35 -5.53 -11.54
CA LEU A 43 4.39 -6.62 -11.44
C LEU A 43 4.92 -7.76 -10.56
N ALA A 44 6.19 -8.13 -10.76
CA ALA A 44 6.87 -9.10 -9.91
C ALA A 44 6.93 -8.62 -8.45
N LEU A 45 7.36 -7.37 -8.24
CA LEU A 45 7.48 -6.80 -6.90
C LEU A 45 6.11 -6.63 -6.22
N GLN A 46 5.06 -6.22 -6.94
CA GLN A 46 3.70 -6.15 -6.39
C GLN A 46 3.20 -7.53 -6.01
N ALA A 47 3.35 -8.53 -6.89
CA ALA A 47 2.97 -9.91 -6.57
C ALA A 47 3.67 -10.41 -5.29
N THR A 48 4.95 -10.07 -5.08
CA THR A 48 5.63 -10.46 -3.84
C THR A 48 5.10 -9.75 -2.60
N LYS A 49 4.56 -8.53 -2.73
CA LYS A 49 3.88 -7.83 -1.64
C LYS A 49 2.56 -8.52 -1.27
N GLU A 50 1.74 -8.90 -2.25
CA GLU A 50 0.48 -9.61 -1.98
C GLU A 50 0.74 -11.00 -1.38
N TYR A 51 1.79 -11.69 -1.84
CA TYR A 51 2.24 -12.93 -1.20
C TYR A 51 2.64 -12.70 0.27
N GLY A 52 3.39 -11.63 0.55
CA GLY A 52 3.76 -11.24 1.91
C GLY A 52 2.55 -10.96 2.78
N ALA A 53 1.56 -10.23 2.26
CA ALA A 53 0.30 -9.93 2.93
C ALA A 53 -0.50 -11.22 3.20
N MET A 54 -0.66 -12.09 2.20
CA MET A 54 -1.28 -13.41 2.35
C MET A 54 -0.68 -14.20 3.52
N VAL A 55 0.65 -14.31 3.59
CA VAL A 55 1.35 -15.03 4.67
C VAL A 55 1.17 -14.33 6.02
N TYR A 56 1.17 -13.00 6.04
CA TYR A 56 0.93 -12.20 7.25
C TYR A 56 -0.48 -12.46 7.81
N HIS A 57 -1.53 -12.33 7.00
CA HIS A 57 -2.91 -12.53 7.44
C HIS A 57 -3.16 -13.97 7.90
N ALA A 58 -2.55 -14.97 7.23
CA ALA A 58 -2.60 -16.37 7.70
C ALA A 58 -2.00 -16.53 9.12
N ARG A 59 -0.87 -15.86 9.41
CA ARG A 59 -0.25 -15.89 10.74
C ARG A 59 -1.08 -15.16 11.78
N VAL A 60 -1.67 -14.03 11.42
CA VAL A 60 -2.60 -13.30 12.29
C VAL A 60 -3.78 -14.21 12.64
N MET A 61 -4.38 -14.89 11.67
CA MET A 61 -5.44 -15.87 11.89
C MET A 61 -5.01 -16.97 12.87
N PHE A 62 -3.84 -17.59 12.69
CA PHE A 62 -3.35 -18.63 13.60
C PHE A 62 -3.13 -18.13 15.03
N ARG A 63 -2.60 -16.91 15.19
CA ARG A 63 -2.44 -16.28 16.52
C ARG A 63 -3.80 -16.04 17.17
N LYS A 64 -4.75 -15.42 16.46
CA LYS A 64 -6.11 -15.15 16.96
C LYS A 64 -6.81 -16.44 17.40
N ALA A 65 -6.65 -17.52 16.63
CA ALA A 65 -7.20 -18.84 16.98
C ALA A 65 -6.56 -19.42 18.26
N LYS A 66 -5.24 -19.29 18.41
CA LYS A 66 -4.53 -19.73 19.62
C LYS A 66 -4.94 -18.95 20.86
N ASP A 67 -5.18 -17.65 20.69
CA ASP A 67 -5.59 -16.75 21.77
C ASP A 67 -7.10 -16.82 22.06
N MET A 68 -7.84 -17.71 21.37
CA MET A 68 -9.28 -17.93 21.51
C MET A 68 -10.09 -16.64 21.33
N GLU A 69 -9.67 -15.79 20.38
CA GLU A 69 -10.48 -14.66 19.94
C GLU A 69 -11.83 -15.11 19.34
N SER A 70 -12.74 -14.16 19.10
CA SER A 70 -14.05 -14.47 18.53
C SER A 70 -13.92 -15.18 17.17
N LEU A 71 -14.86 -16.09 16.89
CA LEU A 71 -14.92 -16.78 15.59
C LEU A 71 -15.00 -15.80 14.42
N GLU A 72 -15.66 -14.66 14.62
CA GLU A 72 -15.74 -13.58 13.63
C GLU A 72 -14.38 -12.92 13.36
N SER A 73 -13.59 -12.62 14.39
CA SER A 73 -12.23 -12.07 14.24
C SER A 73 -11.30 -13.04 13.50
N ILE A 74 -11.43 -14.34 13.78
CA ILE A 74 -10.68 -15.40 13.09
C ILE A 74 -11.13 -15.52 11.63
N ARG A 75 -12.44 -15.49 11.37
CA ARG A 75 -13.00 -15.56 10.01
C ARG A 75 -12.51 -14.41 9.15
N LYS A 76 -12.57 -13.17 9.64
CA LYS A 76 -12.09 -12.00 8.90
C LYS A 76 -10.63 -12.17 8.46
N SER A 77 -9.73 -12.59 9.35
CA SER A 77 -8.32 -12.82 8.97
C SER A 77 -8.11 -13.99 8.01
N SER A 78 -9.03 -14.97 7.97
CA SER A 78 -9.02 -16.01 6.94
C SER A 78 -9.48 -15.48 5.59
N GLU A 79 -10.48 -14.59 5.58
CA GLU A 79 -10.99 -13.91 4.38
C GLU A 79 -9.91 -13.00 3.81
N ASP A 80 -9.28 -12.14 4.64
CA ASP A 80 -8.16 -11.28 4.24
C ASP A 80 -7.04 -12.11 3.60
N SER A 81 -6.64 -13.21 4.23
CA SER A 81 -5.58 -14.07 3.69
C SER A 81 -5.94 -14.70 2.34
N PHE A 82 -7.22 -14.98 2.12
CA PHE A 82 -7.70 -15.53 0.86
C PHE A 82 -7.74 -14.47 -0.25
N GLU A 83 -8.23 -13.26 0.05
CA GLU A 83 -8.25 -12.13 -0.88
C GLU A 83 -6.83 -11.81 -1.39
N GLU A 84 -5.86 -11.71 -0.48
CA GLU A 84 -4.44 -11.48 -0.83
C GLU A 84 -3.86 -12.61 -1.69
N ALA A 85 -4.33 -13.85 -1.51
CA ALA A 85 -3.94 -14.98 -2.36
C ALA A 85 -4.49 -14.84 -3.79
N GLU A 86 -5.72 -14.33 -3.93
CA GLU A 86 -6.31 -14.04 -5.24
C GLU A 86 -5.57 -12.89 -5.94
N HIS A 87 -5.20 -11.85 -5.20
CA HIS A 87 -4.42 -10.71 -5.72
C HIS A 87 -3.05 -11.18 -6.23
N TYR A 88 -2.30 -11.90 -5.39
CA TYR A 88 -1.02 -12.52 -5.75
C TYR A 88 -1.14 -13.39 -7.01
N TRP A 89 -2.11 -14.30 -7.02
CA TRP A 89 -2.26 -15.26 -8.10
C TRP A 89 -2.61 -14.60 -9.43
N GLY A 90 -3.49 -13.58 -9.41
CA GLY A 90 -3.83 -12.84 -10.62
C GLY A 90 -2.65 -12.06 -11.19
N LEU A 91 -1.87 -11.37 -10.34
CA LEU A 91 -0.65 -10.67 -10.76
C LEU A 91 0.38 -11.67 -11.35
N MET A 92 0.59 -12.81 -10.69
CA MET A 92 1.50 -13.85 -11.17
C MET A 92 1.06 -14.47 -12.50
N LYS A 93 -0.25 -14.64 -12.73
CA LYS A 93 -0.76 -15.10 -14.02
C LYS A 93 -0.49 -14.12 -15.15
N ILE A 94 -0.63 -12.82 -14.88
CA ILE A 94 -0.31 -11.79 -15.87
C ILE A 94 1.19 -11.78 -16.12
N LEU A 95 2.01 -11.92 -15.07
CA LEU A 95 3.47 -11.97 -15.19
C LEU A 95 3.92 -13.16 -16.02
N ASP A 96 3.44 -14.37 -15.70
CA ASP A 96 3.76 -15.60 -16.43
C ASP A 96 3.40 -15.51 -17.92
N TRP A 97 2.19 -15.01 -18.22
CA TRP A 97 1.77 -14.71 -19.58
C TRP A 97 2.70 -13.71 -20.27
N TYR A 98 3.04 -12.61 -19.58
CA TYR A 98 3.85 -11.55 -20.17
C TYR A 98 5.30 -11.98 -20.41
N LEU A 99 5.83 -12.91 -19.59
CA LEU A 99 7.15 -13.50 -19.74
C LEU A 99 7.23 -14.50 -20.89
N ASP A 100 6.11 -15.06 -21.36
CA ASP A 100 6.03 -16.00 -22.49
C ASP A 100 6.95 -17.22 -22.29
N GLY A 101 6.83 -17.86 -21.11
CA GLY A 101 7.63 -19.03 -20.73
C GLY A 101 9.08 -18.75 -20.36
N LYS A 102 9.51 -17.48 -20.33
CA LYS A 102 10.82 -17.07 -19.81
C LYS A 102 10.81 -16.96 -18.28
N PRO A 103 11.93 -17.21 -17.60
CA PRO A 103 12.02 -16.96 -16.17
C PRO A 103 11.90 -15.47 -15.85
N CYS A 104 11.37 -15.14 -14.66
CA CYS A 104 11.41 -13.78 -14.13
C CYS A 104 12.85 -13.44 -13.72
N GLU A 105 13.41 -12.37 -14.29
CA GLU A 105 14.79 -11.92 -14.02
C GLU A 105 14.90 -10.86 -12.91
N VAL A 106 13.77 -10.53 -12.25
CA VAL A 106 13.76 -9.56 -11.14
C VAL A 106 14.52 -10.16 -9.96
N ARG A 107 15.73 -9.64 -9.76
CA ARG A 107 16.68 -10.14 -8.77
C ARG A 107 16.08 -10.10 -7.38
N GLU A 108 16.04 -11.25 -6.71
CA GLU A 108 15.60 -11.33 -5.31
C GLU A 108 14.26 -10.62 -5.06
N MET A 109 13.31 -10.73 -6.00
CA MET A 109 11.97 -10.13 -5.90
C MET A 109 11.27 -10.50 -4.59
N TRP A 110 11.49 -11.72 -4.09
CA TRP A 110 10.95 -12.18 -2.81
C TRP A 110 11.44 -11.34 -1.62
N GLY A 111 12.64 -10.78 -1.69
CA GLY A 111 13.17 -9.87 -0.66
C GLY A 111 12.60 -8.45 -0.70
N TYR A 112 11.59 -8.18 -1.53
CA TYR A 112 10.90 -6.89 -1.60
C TYR A 112 9.65 -6.82 -0.72
N GLY A 113 8.87 -7.90 -0.68
CA GLY A 113 7.59 -8.00 0.02
C GLY A 113 7.48 -9.15 1.03
N ASP A 114 8.48 -10.04 1.13
CA ASP A 114 8.46 -11.11 2.14
C ASP A 114 8.97 -10.59 3.50
N PHE A 115 8.04 -10.08 4.32
CA PHE A 115 8.30 -9.67 5.71
C PHE A 115 8.48 -10.88 6.65
N THR A 116 8.46 -12.11 6.13
CA THR A 116 8.10 -13.29 6.90
C THR A 116 9.26 -14.22 7.22
N GLU A 117 10.37 -13.70 7.76
CA GLU A 117 11.47 -14.52 8.33
C GLU A 117 11.07 -15.49 9.47
N ALA A 118 9.79 -15.60 9.86
CA ALA A 118 9.41 -16.40 11.02
C ALA A 118 9.23 -17.92 10.77
N LEU A 119 9.25 -18.44 9.53
CA LEU A 119 9.01 -19.88 9.27
C LEU A 119 9.84 -20.55 8.15
N GLY A 120 10.84 -19.91 7.55
CA GLY A 120 11.68 -20.57 6.54
C GLY A 120 12.68 -19.65 5.82
N PRO A 121 13.58 -20.19 4.97
CA PRO A 121 14.63 -19.45 4.30
C PRO A 121 14.06 -18.63 3.12
N GLY A 122 13.41 -17.51 3.43
CA GLY A 122 13.28 -16.38 2.50
C GLY A 122 14.52 -15.47 2.63
N PRO A 123 14.87 -14.67 1.63
CA PRO A 123 16.06 -13.80 1.69
C PRO A 123 15.95 -12.68 2.74
N GLY A 124 14.80 -12.50 3.38
CA GLY A 124 14.48 -11.32 4.18
C GLY A 124 14.43 -10.06 3.30
N MET A 125 14.09 -8.91 3.90
CA MET A 125 14.14 -7.65 3.16
C MET A 125 15.58 -7.34 2.75
N ASN A 126 15.89 -7.34 1.45
CA ASN A 126 17.24 -7.02 0.99
C ASN A 126 17.42 -5.50 0.84
N LYS A 127 17.91 -4.86 1.91
CA LYS A 127 18.20 -3.41 1.95
C LYS A 127 19.15 -2.94 0.84
N SER A 128 20.06 -3.79 0.37
CA SER A 128 21.04 -3.41 -0.65
C SER A 128 20.43 -3.32 -2.05
N LEU A 129 19.38 -4.12 -2.32
CA LEU A 129 18.66 -4.12 -3.59
C LEU A 129 17.44 -3.20 -3.56
N TRP A 130 16.74 -3.14 -2.43
CA TRP A 130 15.46 -2.46 -2.26
C TRP A 130 15.49 -1.45 -1.10
N PRO A 131 16.37 -0.44 -1.15
CA PRO A 131 16.57 0.51 -0.05
C PRO A 131 15.31 1.33 0.27
N GLU A 132 14.49 1.70 -0.72
CA GLU A 132 13.29 2.51 -0.46
C GLU A 132 12.18 1.66 0.13
N SER A 133 11.98 0.43 -0.35
CA SER A 133 11.05 -0.52 0.28
C SER A 133 11.44 -0.81 1.73
N HIS A 134 12.71 -1.15 1.99
CA HIS A 134 13.20 -1.36 3.35
C HIS A 134 13.01 -0.10 4.22
N GLY A 135 13.33 1.07 3.69
CA GLY A 135 13.18 2.34 4.41
C GLY A 135 11.74 2.66 4.80
N TYR A 136 10.77 2.31 3.94
CA TYR A 136 9.34 2.43 4.25
C TYR A 136 8.93 1.55 5.43
N PHE A 137 9.25 0.25 5.39
CA PHE A 137 8.88 -0.68 6.48
C PHE A 137 9.63 -0.41 7.79
N GLU A 138 10.90 -0.01 7.71
CA GLU A 138 11.69 0.40 8.86
C GLU A 138 11.07 1.63 9.55
N LEU A 139 10.67 2.65 8.77
CA LEU A 139 9.98 3.82 9.33
C LEU A 139 8.65 3.45 9.98
N ALA A 140 7.83 2.64 9.32
CA ALA A 140 6.57 2.16 9.86
C ALA A 140 6.75 1.46 11.21
N GLN A 141 7.70 0.51 11.29
CA GLN A 141 8.00 -0.21 12.52
C GLN A 141 8.50 0.72 13.62
N GLN A 142 9.42 1.63 13.30
CA GLN A 142 9.93 2.62 14.26
C GLN A 142 8.80 3.52 14.79
N GLN A 143 7.93 4.03 13.92
CA GLN A 143 6.83 4.90 14.33
C GLN A 143 5.82 4.18 15.23
N MET A 144 5.49 2.92 14.94
CA MET A 144 4.62 2.09 15.79
C MET A 144 5.24 1.82 17.16
N GLN A 145 6.55 1.59 17.23
CA GLN A 145 7.27 1.35 18.50
C GLN A 145 7.43 2.61 19.34
N GLN A 146 7.67 3.77 18.71
CA GLN A 146 7.95 5.03 19.39
C GLN A 146 6.69 5.73 19.93
N THR A 147 5.54 5.52 19.29
CA THR A 147 4.30 6.15 19.77
C THR A 147 3.79 5.50 21.06
N ARG A 148 3.34 6.34 21.98
CA ARG A 148 2.72 5.91 23.24
C ARG A 148 1.22 5.66 23.10
N SER A 149 0.60 6.25 22.09
CA SER A 149 -0.83 6.10 21.81
C SER A 149 -1.10 4.79 21.08
N ASN A 150 -1.97 3.95 21.64
CA ASN A 150 -2.46 2.77 20.95
C ASN A 150 -3.29 3.13 19.71
N TRP A 151 -4.03 4.25 19.78
CA TRP A 151 -4.82 4.75 18.66
C TRP A 151 -3.92 5.12 17.47
N VAL A 152 -2.84 5.87 17.70
CA VAL A 152 -1.87 6.22 16.65
C VAL A 152 -1.26 4.97 16.02
N ARG A 153 -0.95 3.92 16.79
CA ARG A 153 -0.46 2.64 16.23
C ARG A 153 -1.48 2.00 15.31
N GLN A 154 -2.75 1.98 15.70
CA GLN A 154 -3.82 1.39 14.89
C GLN A 154 -4.04 2.17 13.60
N VAL A 155 -3.96 3.51 13.64
CA VAL A 155 -4.01 4.36 12.45
C VAL A 155 -2.86 4.05 11.50
N ILE A 156 -1.63 3.90 12.02
CA ILE A 156 -0.47 3.54 11.19
C ILE A 156 -0.68 2.15 10.57
N ALA A 157 -1.07 1.14 11.35
CA ALA A 157 -1.29 -0.22 10.85
C ALA A 157 -2.35 -0.26 9.74
N ALA A 158 -3.52 0.36 9.97
CA ALA A 158 -4.60 0.43 8.98
C ALA A 158 -4.19 1.15 7.69
N ASN A 159 -3.26 2.11 7.76
CA ASN A 159 -2.74 2.83 6.58
C ASN A 159 -1.50 2.17 5.96
N ILE A 160 -0.96 1.10 6.53
CA ILE A 160 0.05 0.28 5.85
C ILE A 160 -0.65 -0.74 4.94
N GLU A 161 -1.74 -1.34 5.45
CA GLU A 161 -2.60 -2.26 4.72
C GLU A 161 -3.46 -1.48 3.71
N GLY A 162 -4.40 -0.65 4.17
CA GLY A 162 -5.40 -0.01 3.33
C GLY A 162 -4.95 1.21 2.52
N ALA A 163 -3.70 1.67 2.62
CA ALA A 163 -3.24 2.78 1.78
C ALA A 163 -2.76 2.36 0.39
N ALA A 164 -2.53 1.06 0.18
CA ALA A 164 -2.29 0.52 -1.14
C ALA A 164 -3.49 0.76 -2.08
N VAL A 165 -4.71 0.96 -1.54
CA VAL A 165 -5.91 1.25 -2.34
C VAL A 165 -5.72 2.43 -3.31
N ALA A 166 -4.98 3.47 -2.93
CA ALA A 166 -4.71 4.61 -3.81
C ALA A 166 -3.91 4.17 -5.05
N PHE A 167 -2.91 3.30 -4.85
CA PHE A 167 -2.11 2.73 -5.93
C PHE A 167 -2.97 1.87 -6.85
N HIS A 168 -3.68 0.88 -6.30
CA HIS A 168 -4.51 -0.05 -7.07
C HIS A 168 -5.63 0.68 -7.83
N TYR A 169 -6.29 1.63 -7.16
CA TYR A 169 -7.29 2.49 -7.78
C TYR A 169 -6.69 3.21 -8.99
N LEU A 170 -5.58 3.93 -8.84
CA LEU A 170 -4.98 4.68 -9.95
C LEU A 170 -4.46 3.79 -11.07
N MET A 171 -3.87 2.64 -10.76
CA MET A 171 -3.47 1.64 -11.76
C MET A 171 -4.68 1.13 -12.56
N SER A 172 -5.83 0.91 -11.90
CA SER A 172 -7.10 0.52 -12.55
C SER A 172 -7.72 1.60 -13.45
N ARG A 173 -7.20 2.84 -13.38
CA ARG A 173 -7.63 3.99 -14.21
C ARG A 173 -6.69 4.27 -15.38
N LEU A 174 -5.56 3.55 -15.48
CA LEU A 174 -4.64 3.76 -16.59
C LEU A 174 -5.27 3.38 -17.94
N PRO A 175 -4.84 4.01 -19.05
CA PRO A 175 -5.32 3.65 -20.38
C PRO A 175 -4.94 2.22 -20.77
N ALA A 176 -5.93 1.40 -21.13
CA ALA A 176 -5.74 0.04 -21.65
C ALA A 176 -5.24 0.06 -23.11
N THR A 177 -4.02 0.55 -23.30
CA THR A 177 -3.40 0.82 -24.63
C THR A 177 -2.91 -0.44 -25.35
N ASP A 178 -2.69 -1.53 -24.64
CA ASP A 178 -2.34 -2.84 -25.17
C ASP A 178 -2.92 -3.97 -24.30
N GLU A 179 -2.68 -5.22 -24.70
CA GLU A 179 -3.18 -6.41 -24.00
C GLU A 179 -2.61 -6.55 -22.58
N TYR A 180 -1.37 -6.13 -22.35
CA TYR A 180 -0.78 -6.12 -21.02
C TYR A 180 -1.52 -5.14 -20.11
N MET A 181 -1.66 -3.89 -20.54
CA MET A 181 -2.38 -2.85 -19.79
C MET A 181 -3.85 -3.21 -19.59
N ARG A 182 -4.50 -3.86 -20.57
CA ARG A 182 -5.89 -4.33 -20.43
C ARG A 182 -6.02 -5.31 -19.26
N ARG A 183 -5.12 -6.29 -19.15
CA ARG A 183 -5.11 -7.28 -18.07
C ARG A 183 -4.80 -6.66 -16.72
N ILE A 184 -3.80 -5.77 -16.67
CA ILE A 184 -3.44 -5.04 -15.45
C ILE A 184 -4.61 -4.21 -14.97
N VAL A 185 -5.19 -3.36 -15.83
CA VAL A 185 -6.32 -2.49 -15.46
C VAL A 185 -7.53 -3.30 -14.99
N GLU A 186 -7.80 -4.45 -15.61
CA GLU A 186 -8.89 -5.35 -15.22
C GLU A 186 -8.64 -5.96 -13.83
N HIS A 187 -7.44 -6.48 -13.58
CA HIS A 187 -7.07 -7.10 -12.30
C HIS A 187 -6.97 -6.07 -11.16
N GLU A 188 -6.31 -4.94 -11.40
CA GLU A 188 -6.18 -3.84 -10.44
C GLU A 188 -7.54 -3.22 -10.08
N ARG A 189 -8.53 -3.27 -10.97
CA ARG A 189 -9.90 -2.87 -10.63
C ARG A 189 -10.55 -3.85 -9.64
N SER A 190 -10.23 -5.13 -9.73
CA SER A 190 -10.67 -6.13 -8.74
C SER A 190 -10.01 -5.85 -7.39
N ILE A 191 -8.68 -5.73 -7.37
CA ILE A 191 -7.92 -5.43 -6.15
C ILE A 191 -8.45 -4.15 -5.50
N ALA A 192 -8.60 -3.06 -6.26
CA ALA A 192 -9.08 -1.79 -5.72
C ALA A 192 -10.48 -1.87 -5.09
N LYS A 193 -11.35 -2.80 -5.55
CA LYS A 193 -12.67 -3.01 -4.93
C LYS A 193 -12.53 -3.64 -3.55
N ASP A 194 -11.68 -4.65 -3.44
CA ASP A 194 -11.43 -5.35 -2.18
C ASP A 194 -10.74 -4.39 -1.18
N GLU A 195 -9.71 -3.67 -1.63
CA GLU A 195 -8.91 -2.74 -0.81
C GLU A 195 -9.69 -1.54 -0.25
N LEU A 196 -10.77 -1.12 -0.91
CA LEU A 196 -11.64 -0.06 -0.38
C LEU A 196 -12.36 -0.47 0.90
N HIS A 197 -12.56 -1.77 1.11
CA HIS A 197 -13.16 -2.27 2.35
C HIS A 197 -12.13 -2.38 3.49
N HIS A 198 -10.83 -2.51 3.17
CA HIS A 198 -9.77 -2.61 4.19
C HIS A 198 -9.28 -1.25 4.71
N GLY A 199 -9.26 -0.20 3.89
CA GLY A 199 -8.72 1.12 4.27
C GLY A 199 -9.76 2.12 4.83
N PRO A 200 -10.60 2.72 3.97
CA PRO A 200 -11.59 3.73 4.36
C PRO A 200 -12.49 3.36 5.55
N GLU A 201 -12.98 2.12 5.62
CA GLU A 201 -13.87 1.67 6.70
C GLU A 201 -13.17 1.69 8.07
N MET A 202 -11.87 1.38 8.10
CA MET A 202 -11.07 1.44 9.32
C MET A 202 -10.84 2.88 9.81
N ILE A 203 -10.77 3.87 8.90
CA ILE A 203 -10.63 5.28 9.29
C ILE A 203 -11.87 5.76 10.04
N GLU A 204 -13.06 5.34 9.61
CA GLU A 204 -14.31 5.69 10.27
C GLU A 204 -14.39 5.11 11.70
N GLU A 205 -14.05 3.82 11.85
CA GLU A 205 -14.06 3.16 13.17
C GLU A 205 -13.00 3.75 14.12
N LEU A 206 -11.78 4.02 13.62
CA LEU A 206 -10.74 4.65 14.41
C LEU A 206 -11.13 6.06 14.83
N ALA A 207 -11.80 6.83 13.98
CA ALA A 207 -12.24 8.18 14.33
C ALA A 207 -13.24 8.21 15.52
N LYS A 208 -13.96 7.11 15.78
CA LYS A 208 -14.92 7.00 16.89
C LYS A 208 -14.24 6.85 18.27
N ILE A 209 -12.99 6.38 18.31
CA ILE A 209 -12.29 6.00 19.55
C ILE A 209 -11.08 6.88 19.90
N VAL A 210 -10.80 7.91 19.09
CA VAL A 210 -9.73 8.88 19.34
C VAL A 210 -9.92 9.62 20.67
N GLN A 211 -8.84 9.81 21.43
CA GLN A 211 -8.91 10.38 22.78
C GLN A 211 -8.53 11.87 22.82
N SER A 212 -7.64 12.32 21.93
CA SER A 212 -7.17 13.70 21.97
C SER A 212 -6.77 14.29 20.62
N ARG A 213 -6.65 15.62 20.56
CA ARG A 213 -6.20 16.34 19.35
C ARG A 213 -4.72 16.09 19.09
N GLU A 214 -3.93 15.94 20.15
CA GLU A 214 -2.50 15.62 20.07
C GLU A 214 -2.28 14.27 19.36
N GLU A 215 -3.12 13.27 19.63
CA GLU A 215 -3.07 11.99 18.91
C GLU A 215 -3.32 12.17 17.41
N VAL A 216 -4.30 13.00 17.03
CA VAL A 216 -4.61 13.28 15.62
C VAL A 216 -3.45 13.96 14.91
N GLU A 217 -2.83 14.97 15.53
CA GLU A 217 -1.67 15.64 14.93
C GLU A 217 -0.44 14.72 14.86
N GLU A 218 -0.22 13.88 15.87
CA GLU A 218 0.84 12.87 15.85
C GLU A 218 0.61 11.86 14.70
N ALA A 219 -0.62 11.35 14.57
CA ALA A 219 -0.96 10.43 13.48
C ALA A 219 -0.77 11.09 12.11
N LYS A 220 -1.25 12.32 11.92
CA LYS A 220 -1.08 13.05 10.65
C LYS A 220 0.39 13.24 10.28
N GLN A 221 1.23 13.62 11.25
CA GLN A 221 2.67 13.76 11.00
C GLN A 221 3.28 12.41 10.58
N LYS A 222 3.02 11.35 11.34
CA LYS A 222 3.57 10.02 11.07
C LYS A 222 3.11 9.47 9.74
N LEU A 223 1.82 9.61 9.42
CA LEU A 223 1.26 9.24 8.12
C LEU A 223 1.90 10.04 7.00
N THR A 224 2.09 11.35 7.16
CA THR A 224 2.76 12.19 6.16
C THR A 224 4.17 11.69 5.85
N ASP A 225 4.95 11.36 6.89
CA ASP A 225 6.31 10.82 6.72
C ASP A 225 6.28 9.46 5.99
N LEU A 226 5.31 8.59 6.32
CA LEU A 226 5.11 7.31 5.64
C LEU A 226 4.73 7.49 4.18
N ARG A 227 3.83 8.44 3.87
CA ARG A 227 3.40 8.73 2.50
C ARG A 227 4.57 9.22 1.64
N VAL A 228 5.44 10.06 2.19
CA VAL A 228 6.69 10.49 1.53
C VAL A 228 7.59 9.29 1.21
N ARG A 229 7.78 8.36 2.15
CA ARG A 229 8.55 7.14 1.90
C ARG A 229 7.90 6.24 0.86
N GLU A 230 6.58 6.12 0.87
CA GLU A 230 5.89 5.31 -0.11
C GLU A 230 6.02 5.88 -1.53
N LEU A 231 6.04 7.21 -1.72
CA LEU A 231 6.31 7.80 -3.05
C LEU A 231 7.65 7.29 -3.63
N ARG A 232 8.70 7.21 -2.79
CA ARG A 232 10.00 6.66 -3.21
C ARG A 232 9.93 5.15 -3.44
N GLN A 233 9.28 4.40 -2.56
CA GLN A 233 9.09 2.96 -2.72
C GLN A 233 8.38 2.63 -4.04
N ARG A 234 7.31 3.35 -4.38
CA ARG A 234 6.58 3.14 -5.64
C ARG A 234 7.39 3.58 -6.85
N ASN A 235 8.19 4.65 -6.74
CA ASN A 235 9.13 5.02 -7.78
C ASN A 235 10.20 3.92 -7.98
N GLU A 236 10.76 3.34 -6.92
CA GLU A 236 11.66 2.17 -6.97
C GLU A 236 10.97 0.96 -7.62
N GLN A 237 9.72 0.68 -7.25
CA GLN A 237 8.93 -0.43 -7.79
C GLN A 237 8.81 -0.36 -9.33
N PHE A 238 8.70 0.84 -9.89
CA PHE A 238 8.62 1.08 -11.34
C PHE A 238 9.98 1.27 -12.03
N LEU A 239 11.12 0.94 -11.38
CA LEU A 239 12.47 1.24 -11.86
C LEU A 239 12.68 2.74 -12.15
N HIS A 240 12.33 3.55 -11.15
CA HIS A 240 12.56 4.99 -11.09
C HIS A 240 12.09 5.75 -12.35
N PRO A 241 10.78 5.72 -12.68
CA PRO A 241 10.25 6.54 -13.76
C PRO A 241 10.48 8.02 -13.50
N LEU A 242 10.49 8.49 -12.26
CA LEU A 242 10.91 9.83 -11.87
C LEU A 242 12.39 9.84 -11.46
N THR A 243 13.13 10.83 -11.96
CA THR A 243 14.51 11.14 -11.56
C THR A 243 14.58 11.58 -10.10
N PRO A 244 15.78 11.57 -9.46
CA PRO A 244 15.96 12.07 -8.11
C PRO A 244 15.45 13.51 -7.90
N ALA A 245 15.62 14.39 -8.89
CA ALA A 245 15.12 15.76 -8.79
C ALA A 245 13.58 15.82 -8.86
N GLU A 246 12.97 15.03 -9.75
CA GLU A 246 11.50 14.98 -9.90
C GLU A 246 10.81 14.42 -8.65
N ILE A 247 11.36 13.34 -8.06
CA ILE A 247 10.78 12.75 -6.84
C ILE A 247 10.95 13.68 -5.63
N ASN A 248 12.10 14.35 -5.48
CA ASN A 248 12.31 15.33 -4.41
C ASN A 248 11.31 16.50 -4.54
N GLN A 249 11.08 16.99 -5.78
CA GLN A 249 10.12 18.07 -5.99
C GLN A 249 8.69 17.62 -5.65
N LEU A 250 8.31 16.39 -5.99
CA LEU A 250 7.01 15.82 -5.65
C LEU A 250 6.81 15.71 -4.13
N GLU A 251 7.86 15.32 -3.39
CA GLU A 251 7.81 15.27 -1.92
C GLU A 251 7.59 16.66 -1.33
N GLU A 252 8.32 17.66 -1.81
CA GLU A 252 8.09 19.06 -1.40
C GLU A 252 6.68 19.53 -1.74
N ASP A 253 6.17 19.21 -2.94
CA ASP A 253 4.82 19.56 -3.34
C ASP A 253 3.79 18.93 -2.43
N PHE A 254 3.96 17.65 -2.07
CA PHE A 254 3.07 16.95 -1.15
C PHE A 254 3.10 17.58 0.26
N LEU A 255 4.29 17.81 0.81
CA LEU A 255 4.49 18.43 2.13
C LEU A 255 3.92 19.85 2.20
N GLN A 256 4.04 20.62 1.11
CA GLN A 256 3.50 21.98 0.99
C GLN A 256 2.04 22.03 0.52
N ARG A 257 1.39 20.87 0.34
CA ARG A 257 0.00 20.75 -0.14
C ARG A 257 -0.24 21.46 -1.48
N ARG A 258 0.73 21.36 -2.40
CA ARG A 258 0.66 21.87 -3.78
C ARG A 258 0.20 20.81 -4.78
N VAL A 259 -0.08 19.61 -4.31
CA VAL A 259 -0.65 18.51 -5.10
C VAL A 259 -2.17 18.61 -5.07
N GLU A 260 -2.81 18.51 -6.23
CA GLU A 260 -4.27 18.42 -6.32
C GLU A 260 -4.74 17.08 -5.74
N PRO A 261 -5.62 17.08 -4.72
CA PRO A 261 -6.09 15.83 -4.11
C PRO A 261 -7.03 15.08 -5.05
N ILE A 262 -7.01 13.75 -4.96
CA ILE A 262 -8.00 12.88 -5.61
C ILE A 262 -8.86 12.29 -4.50
N SER A 263 -10.15 12.63 -4.49
CA SER A 263 -11.13 12.26 -3.45
C SER A 263 -11.51 10.79 -3.49
N LEU A 264 -10.60 9.91 -3.08
CA LEU A 264 -10.83 8.47 -2.98
C LEU A 264 -11.42 8.10 -1.61
N PHE A 265 -10.90 8.71 -0.55
CA PHE A 265 -11.23 8.40 0.83
C PHE A 265 -12.31 9.32 1.39
N SER A 266 -12.38 10.59 0.98
CA SER A 266 -13.37 11.55 1.50
C SER A 266 -14.77 11.41 0.88
N MET A 267 -14.89 10.88 -0.33
CA MET A 267 -16.15 10.86 -1.08
C MET A 267 -16.75 9.47 -1.29
N GLY A 268 -16.03 8.38 -0.95
CA GLY A 268 -16.49 7.01 -1.21
C GLY A 268 -16.71 6.78 -2.70
N VAL A 269 -15.66 6.41 -3.43
CA VAL A 269 -15.76 6.27 -4.90
C VAL A 269 -16.44 4.94 -5.24
N GLU A 270 -17.42 4.98 -6.16
CA GLU A 270 -17.88 3.76 -6.84
C GLU A 270 -16.79 3.28 -7.82
N VAL A 271 -16.27 2.07 -7.61
CA VAL A 271 -15.24 1.43 -8.47
C VAL A 271 -15.83 0.52 -9.54
#